data_AF-A0A7S1MEP7-F1
#
_entry.id   AF-A0A7S1MEP7-F1
#
_cell.length_a   1.000
_cell.length_b   1.000
_cell.length_c   1.000
_cell.angle_alpha   90.00
_cell.angle_beta   90.00
_cell.angle_gamma   90.00
#
_symmetry.space_group_name_H-M   'P 1'
#
loop_
_entity.id
_entity.type
_entity.pdbx_description
1 polymer ?
#
loop_
_entity_poly.entity_id
_entity_poly.type
_entity_poly.pdbx_seq_one_letter_code
_entity_poly.pdbx_strand_id
1 'polypeptide(L)'
;RCGLPPLWPSRLKVTLMCVLQAGFIYSFASYLYQADVDYLNLARPRTDEVHCYLTEELCHFDDDPLACMMGRHELPFGGVRVGKATEGGCPVQYTDTCSSFSLPLKSLHGDLGRLHTTNRSINPLRMWTLLFAMLSSFFVVAVAIHDHALIMARCRPSILSLRALQRERPLWWGCAAGVQLTGPMAVLRERHCRIWGVLLPFWWVYRVLVFVLVVYPITFLSAHASPVEFSRIMVFTTAVLVMICSVAFTFSVIFLERDLYAIFWNARQLSRGCVCYCEYPLAASVVFRLVFLGIVVFIGSFSISFRALKGLRRANWGNLFSVLYSVPVEVFPVCWQKPREAGGGPITFRKAGEEVQGEPAFDPFCLMDEQTESGRSRVHLRPEPQGEEQRERWHRVVQEPEIGCCGIPLPVSRRVADVAELDAVHVDECPMEEVAEMEK
;
A
#
# COMPACT_ATOMS: atom_id res chain seq x y z
N ARG A 1 18.68 -19.99 -20.76
CA ARG A 1 17.44 -20.66 -20.30
C ARG A 1 17.00 -19.95 -19.02
N CYS A 2 16.02 -19.05 -19.09
CA CYS A 2 15.50 -18.35 -17.91
C CYS A 2 14.22 -19.04 -17.41
N GLY A 3 14.30 -20.34 -17.14
CA GLY A 3 13.19 -21.09 -16.57
C GLY A 3 13.39 -21.18 -15.06
N LEU A 4 12.63 -20.41 -14.29
CA LEU A 4 12.42 -20.74 -12.88
C LEU A 4 11.77 -22.14 -12.82
N PRO A 5 12.12 -22.98 -11.84
CA PRO A 5 11.44 -24.27 -11.66
C PRO A 5 9.93 -24.06 -11.45
N PRO A 6 9.08 -24.95 -11.99
CA PRO A 6 7.62 -24.82 -12.05
C PRO A 6 6.90 -24.99 -10.68
N LEU A 7 7.61 -24.75 -9.57
CA LEU A 7 7.14 -25.16 -8.26
C LEU A 7 6.19 -24.17 -7.57
N TRP A 8 5.97 -22.98 -8.13
CA TRP A 8 4.93 -22.06 -7.64
C TRP A 8 4.12 -21.55 -8.83
N PRO A 9 2.94 -22.14 -9.14
CA PRO A 9 2.09 -21.61 -10.18
C PRO A 9 1.73 -20.18 -9.81
N SER A 10 2.03 -19.24 -10.70
CA SER A 10 1.73 -17.80 -10.58
C SER A 10 0.28 -17.55 -10.11
N ARG A 11 -0.64 -18.43 -10.50
CA ARG A 11 -2.05 -18.47 -10.06
C ARG A 11 -2.21 -18.64 -8.55
N LEU A 12 -1.49 -19.55 -7.89
CA LEU A 12 -1.59 -19.76 -6.44
C LEU A 12 -1.15 -18.50 -5.67
N LYS A 13 -0.08 -17.84 -6.14
CA LYS A 13 0.39 -16.58 -5.57
C LYS A 13 -0.66 -15.47 -5.72
N VAL A 14 -1.29 -15.36 -6.89
CA VAL A 14 -2.37 -14.38 -7.14
C VAL A 14 -3.57 -14.68 -6.25
N THR A 15 -4.06 -15.92 -6.24
CA THR A 15 -5.20 -16.34 -5.40
C THR A 15 -4.94 -16.08 -3.93
N LEU A 16 -3.77 -16.46 -3.40
CA LEU A 16 -3.40 -16.22 -2.01
C LEU A 16 -3.43 -14.73 -1.68
N MET A 17 -2.93 -13.88 -2.58
CA MET A 17 -2.87 -12.44 -2.36
C MET A 17 -4.25 -11.77 -2.47
N CYS A 18 -5.08 -12.21 -3.41
CA CYS A 18 -6.48 -11.77 -3.50
C CYS A 18 -7.27 -12.17 -2.26
N VAL A 19 -7.09 -13.40 -1.76
CA VAL A 19 -7.72 -13.88 -0.52
C VAL A 19 -7.23 -13.09 0.68
N LEU A 20 -5.93 -12.80 0.77
CA LEU A 20 -5.37 -11.97 1.84
C LEU A 20 -5.94 -10.53 1.79
N GLN A 21 -6.04 -9.93 0.61
CA GLN A 21 -6.58 -8.58 0.44
C GLN A 21 -8.09 -8.52 0.71
N ALA A 22 -8.85 -9.54 0.27
CA ALA A 22 -10.27 -9.66 0.57
C ALA A 22 -10.52 -9.92 2.06
N GLY A 23 -9.74 -10.82 2.67
CA GLY A 23 -9.79 -11.09 4.10
C GLY A 23 -9.44 -9.86 4.94
N PHE A 24 -8.51 -9.04 4.45
CA PHE A 24 -8.17 -7.75 5.05
C PHE A 24 -9.33 -6.75 5.00
N ILE A 25 -9.92 -6.53 3.81
CA ILE A 25 -11.07 -5.64 3.64
C ILE A 25 -12.25 -6.14 4.48
N TYR A 26 -12.52 -7.45 4.46
CA TYR A 26 -13.56 -8.08 5.24
C TYR A 26 -13.32 -7.91 6.74
N SER A 27 -12.08 -8.10 7.21
CA SER A 27 -11.74 -7.90 8.62
C SER A 27 -12.06 -6.47 9.03
N PHE A 28 -11.62 -5.47 8.26
CA PHE A 28 -11.94 -4.07 8.59
C PHE A 28 -13.43 -3.74 8.49
N ALA A 29 -14.14 -4.28 7.50
CA ALA A 29 -15.59 -4.11 7.41
C ALA A 29 -16.30 -4.76 8.60
N SER A 30 -15.88 -5.96 9.00
CA SER A 30 -16.39 -6.63 10.20
C SER A 30 -16.11 -5.79 11.45
N TYR A 31 -14.93 -5.17 11.59
CA TYR A 31 -14.66 -4.23 12.67
C TYR A 31 -15.52 -2.96 12.61
N LEU A 32 -15.84 -2.40 11.43
CA LEU A 32 -16.72 -1.23 11.30
C LEU A 32 -18.16 -1.52 11.69
N TYR A 33 -18.67 -2.66 11.26
CA TYR A 33 -20.10 -2.97 11.30
C TYR A 33 -20.48 -3.97 12.40
N GLN A 34 -19.53 -4.74 12.92
CA GLN A 34 -19.76 -5.85 13.85
C GLN A 34 -18.86 -5.78 15.09
N ALA A 35 -18.28 -4.62 15.41
CA ALA A 35 -17.67 -4.42 16.72
C ALA A 35 -18.77 -4.43 17.79
N ASP A 36 -19.02 -5.61 18.34
CA ASP A 36 -20.08 -5.94 19.27
C ASP A 36 -19.50 -6.20 20.68
N VAL A 37 -20.38 -6.46 21.64
CA VAL A 37 -20.08 -6.77 23.03
C VAL A 37 -19.17 -7.99 23.20
N ASP A 38 -19.15 -8.91 22.24
CA ASP A 38 -18.20 -10.04 22.20
C ASP A 38 -16.73 -9.61 22.19
N TYR A 39 -16.46 -8.33 21.88
CA TYR A 39 -15.10 -7.82 21.82
C TYR A 39 -14.58 -7.41 23.21
N LEU A 40 -15.47 -7.35 24.20
CA LEU A 40 -15.21 -6.88 25.53
C LEU A 40 -14.92 -8.02 26.48
N ASN A 41 -14.01 -7.78 27.43
CA ASN A 41 -13.76 -8.71 28.50
C ASN A 41 -14.78 -8.52 29.63
N LEU A 42 -15.98 -9.06 29.43
CA LEU A 42 -17.07 -8.97 30.40
C LEU A 42 -16.72 -9.55 31.78
N ALA A 43 -15.77 -10.49 31.82
CA ALA A 43 -15.30 -11.10 33.07
C ALA A 43 -14.44 -10.17 33.95
N ARG A 44 -13.97 -9.03 33.41
CA ARG A 44 -13.10 -8.09 34.13
C ARG A 44 -13.52 -6.64 33.82
N PRO A 45 -14.65 -6.17 34.37
CA PRO A 45 -15.02 -4.77 34.25
C PRO A 45 -13.98 -3.88 34.95
N ARG A 46 -13.92 -2.59 34.59
CA ARG A 46 -13.05 -1.63 35.27
C ARG A 46 -13.43 -1.46 36.74
N THR A 47 -14.74 -1.35 36.98
CA THR A 47 -15.37 -1.24 38.29
C THR A 47 -16.54 -2.20 38.33
N ASP A 48 -16.75 -2.87 39.45
CA ASP A 48 -17.94 -3.72 39.64
C ASP A 48 -19.23 -2.89 39.83
N GLU A 49 -19.11 -1.59 40.10
CA GLU A 49 -20.22 -0.66 40.24
C GLU A 49 -20.85 -0.31 38.89
N VAL A 50 -22.17 -0.43 38.83
CA VAL A 50 -23.00 0.01 37.70
C VAL A 50 -23.23 1.52 37.80
N HIS A 51 -22.83 2.25 36.77
CA HIS A 51 -23.01 3.71 36.72
C HIS A 51 -24.33 4.05 36.05
N CYS A 52 -25.25 4.68 36.77
CA CYS A 52 -26.56 5.08 36.25
C CYS A 52 -26.75 6.58 36.32
N TYR A 53 -27.31 7.15 35.26
CA TYR A 53 -27.59 8.59 35.17
C TYR A 53 -28.93 8.86 34.50
N LEU A 54 -29.50 10.02 34.82
CA LEU A 54 -30.70 10.50 34.18
C LEU A 54 -30.33 11.19 32.87
N THR A 55 -30.99 10.81 31.77
CA THR A 55 -30.77 11.49 30.49
C THR A 55 -31.22 12.95 30.54
N GLU A 56 -30.68 13.78 29.64
CA GLU A 56 -31.15 15.17 29.46
C GLU A 56 -32.68 15.23 29.27
N GLU A 57 -33.32 16.31 29.71
CA GLU A 57 -34.79 16.48 29.70
C GLU A 57 -35.44 16.17 28.35
N LEU A 58 -34.72 16.49 27.26
CA LEU A 58 -35.19 16.27 25.90
C LEU A 58 -35.27 14.79 25.51
N CYS A 59 -34.44 13.93 26.09
CA CYS A 59 -34.46 12.48 25.85
C CYS A 59 -35.17 11.70 26.96
N HIS A 60 -35.41 12.33 28.11
CA HIS A 60 -36.02 11.69 29.28
C HIS A 60 -37.41 11.09 29.00
N PHE A 61 -38.19 11.73 28.13
CA PHE A 61 -39.55 11.32 27.77
C PHE A 61 -39.64 10.54 26.45
N ASP A 62 -38.51 10.23 25.81
CA ASP A 62 -38.49 9.42 24.60
C ASP A 62 -38.84 7.96 24.92
N ASP A 63 -39.43 7.25 23.95
CA ASP A 63 -39.69 5.81 24.07
C ASP A 63 -38.38 5.02 24.21
N ASP A 64 -37.30 5.52 23.59
CA ASP A 64 -35.95 5.01 23.74
C ASP A 64 -34.96 6.14 24.14
N PRO A 65 -34.84 6.42 25.46
CA PRO A 65 -34.02 7.52 25.95
C PRO A 65 -32.54 7.32 25.64
N LEU A 66 -32.08 6.06 25.60
CA LEU A 66 -30.73 5.72 25.15
C LEU A 66 -30.56 6.04 23.67
N ALA A 67 -31.43 5.59 22.77
CA ALA A 67 -31.30 5.91 21.35
C ALA A 67 -31.34 7.43 21.09
N CYS A 68 -32.20 8.17 21.77
CA CYS A 68 -32.23 9.64 21.69
C CYS A 68 -30.92 10.26 22.17
N MET A 69 -30.39 9.80 23.31
CA MET A 69 -29.12 10.27 23.85
C MET A 69 -27.97 9.98 22.88
N MET A 70 -27.91 8.76 22.34
CA MET A 70 -26.90 8.36 21.36
C MET A 70 -27.00 9.21 20.10
N GLY A 71 -28.19 9.39 19.52
CA GLY A 71 -28.36 10.21 18.31
C GLY A 71 -27.94 11.68 18.47
N ARG A 72 -27.97 12.22 19.69
CA ARG A 72 -27.56 13.61 19.96
C ARG A 72 -26.12 13.78 20.43
N HIS A 73 -25.62 12.82 21.19
CA HIS A 73 -24.29 12.89 21.82
C HIS A 73 -23.24 12.06 21.10
N GLU A 74 -23.62 11.25 20.10
CA GLU A 74 -22.68 10.55 19.23
C GLU A 74 -21.92 11.57 18.38
N LEU A 75 -20.67 11.80 18.76
CA LEU A 75 -19.72 12.50 17.91
C LEU A 75 -19.47 11.67 16.64
N PRO A 76 -19.03 12.28 15.52
CA PRO A 76 -18.81 11.57 14.25
C PRO A 76 -17.87 10.35 14.37
N PHE A 77 -17.09 10.28 15.45
CA PHE A 77 -16.19 9.18 15.77
C PHE A 77 -16.65 8.32 16.97
N GLY A 78 -17.95 8.28 17.30
CA GLY A 78 -18.53 7.29 18.21
C GLY A 78 -18.25 7.47 19.71
N GLY A 79 -17.68 8.61 20.13
CA GLY A 79 -17.53 8.96 21.54
C GLY A 79 -18.83 9.52 22.12
N VAL A 80 -19.14 9.16 23.38
CA VAL A 80 -20.34 9.62 24.10
C VAL A 80 -19.90 10.44 25.32
N ARG A 81 -20.41 11.67 25.43
CA ARG A 81 -20.14 12.54 26.58
C ARG A 81 -21.17 12.30 27.69
N VAL A 82 -20.81 11.47 28.66
CA VAL A 82 -21.68 11.17 29.81
C VAL A 82 -21.68 12.30 30.85
N GLY A 83 -20.60 13.07 30.98
CA GLY A 83 -20.42 14.08 32.04
C GLY A 83 -21.36 15.30 32.02
N LYS A 84 -22.35 15.37 31.12
CA LYS A 84 -23.45 16.36 31.20
C LYS A 84 -24.70 15.82 31.87
N ALA A 85 -24.77 14.51 32.11
CA ALA A 85 -25.88 13.92 32.82
C ALA A 85 -25.78 14.24 34.32
N THR A 86 -26.91 14.53 34.95
CA THR A 86 -26.99 14.79 36.38
C THR A 86 -26.75 13.49 37.16
N GLU A 87 -25.56 13.37 37.76
CA GLU A 87 -25.25 12.31 38.73
C GLU A 87 -26.26 12.38 39.89
N GLY A 88 -26.92 11.25 40.19
CA GLY A 88 -27.81 11.10 41.35
C GLY A 88 -29.32 11.19 41.08
N GLY A 89 -29.75 11.35 39.82
CA GLY A 89 -31.19 11.36 39.47
C GLY A 89 -31.86 9.97 39.44
N CYS A 90 -31.07 8.90 39.28
CA CYS A 90 -31.56 7.52 39.26
C CYS A 90 -31.43 6.89 40.65
N PRO A 91 -32.51 6.31 41.22
CA PRO A 91 -32.42 5.63 42.51
C PRO A 91 -31.47 4.44 42.40
N VAL A 92 -30.33 4.50 43.10
CA VAL A 92 -29.29 3.47 43.10
C VAL A 92 -29.72 2.33 44.03
N GLN A 93 -30.68 1.52 43.58
CA GLN A 93 -30.99 0.22 44.20
C GLN A 93 -30.71 -0.92 43.22
N TYR A 94 -29.52 -0.89 42.63
CA TYR A 94 -29.05 -2.00 41.81
C TYR A 94 -28.21 -2.93 42.68
N THR A 95 -28.67 -4.17 42.85
CA THR A 95 -27.89 -5.24 43.50
C THR A 95 -26.96 -5.93 42.53
N ASP A 96 -27.14 -5.72 41.22
CA ASP A 96 -26.29 -6.31 40.21
C ASP A 96 -24.96 -5.57 40.09
N THR A 97 -23.89 -6.34 39.92
CA THR A 97 -22.56 -5.82 39.59
C THR A 97 -22.33 -5.90 38.09
N CYS A 98 -21.40 -5.10 37.56
CA CYS A 98 -20.98 -5.21 36.16
C CYS A 98 -20.47 -6.62 35.78
N SER A 99 -19.99 -7.40 36.76
CA SER A 99 -19.55 -8.78 36.56
C SER A 99 -20.69 -9.81 36.52
N SER A 100 -21.86 -9.50 37.10
CA SER A 100 -23.01 -10.43 37.20
C SER A 100 -24.29 -9.95 36.54
N PHE A 101 -24.26 -8.80 35.86
CA PHE A 101 -25.47 -8.20 35.29
C PHE A 101 -25.99 -8.96 34.06
N SER A 102 -27.29 -9.24 34.04
CA SER A 102 -27.97 -9.81 32.87
C SER A 102 -28.33 -8.72 31.86
N LEU A 103 -27.54 -8.61 30.79
CA LEU A 103 -27.82 -7.68 29.70
C LEU A 103 -29.11 -8.09 28.93
N PRO A 104 -30.05 -7.16 28.71
CA PRO A 104 -31.21 -7.45 27.88
C PRO A 104 -30.77 -7.63 26.41
N LEU A 105 -30.75 -8.86 25.90
CA LEU A 105 -30.28 -9.20 24.53
C LEU A 105 -30.92 -8.35 23.41
N LYS A 106 -32.14 -7.84 23.63
CA LYS A 106 -32.83 -6.94 22.70
C LYS A 106 -32.14 -5.58 22.54
N SER A 107 -31.47 -5.06 23.57
CA SER A 107 -30.73 -3.79 23.46
C SER A 107 -29.37 -3.96 22.82
N LEU A 108 -28.87 -5.20 22.72
CA LEU A 108 -27.60 -5.50 22.04
C LEU A 108 -27.75 -5.60 20.52
N HIS A 109 -28.96 -5.87 20.03
CA HIS A 109 -29.23 -5.93 18.59
C HIS A 109 -29.44 -4.52 18.02
N GLY A 110 -28.43 -3.99 17.33
CA GLY A 110 -28.52 -2.74 16.57
C GLY A 110 -27.38 -1.77 16.84
N ASP A 111 -27.61 -0.47 16.59
CA ASP A 111 -26.60 0.58 16.78
C ASP A 111 -26.19 0.77 18.25
N LEU A 112 -27.00 0.28 19.18
CA LEU A 112 -26.74 0.25 20.62
C LEU A 112 -25.71 -0.80 21.06
N GLY A 113 -25.50 -1.85 20.24
CA GLY A 113 -24.44 -2.85 20.47
C GLY A 113 -23.05 -2.38 20.05
N ARG A 114 -22.94 -1.19 19.44
CA ARG A 114 -21.66 -0.65 19.02
C ARG A 114 -20.78 -0.30 20.23
N LEU A 115 -19.48 -0.47 20.06
CA LEU A 115 -18.51 -0.06 21.06
C LEU A 115 -18.48 1.47 21.21
N HIS A 116 -18.69 1.95 22.44
CA HIS A 116 -18.64 3.38 22.77
C HIS A 116 -17.57 3.65 23.82
N THR A 117 -16.81 4.73 23.66
CA THR A 117 -15.86 5.18 24.67
C THR A 117 -16.48 6.25 25.55
N THR A 118 -16.37 6.10 26.87
CA THR A 118 -16.80 7.10 27.86
C THR A 118 -15.75 8.17 28.05
N ASN A 119 -16.18 9.40 28.30
CA ASN A 119 -15.32 10.54 28.65
C ASN A 119 -14.22 10.91 27.64
N ARG A 120 -14.28 10.38 26.42
CA ARG A 120 -13.45 10.78 25.29
C ARG A 120 -14.32 11.21 24.11
N SER A 121 -13.81 12.17 23.35
CA SER A 121 -14.49 12.67 22.15
C SER A 121 -14.39 11.73 20.95
N ILE A 122 -13.48 10.74 20.98
CA ILE A 122 -13.13 9.92 19.83
C ILE A 122 -13.02 8.47 20.27
N ASN A 123 -13.78 7.57 19.63
CA ASN A 123 -13.52 6.13 19.69
C ASN A 123 -12.35 5.83 18.74
N PRO A 124 -11.17 5.44 19.27
CA PRO A 124 -9.97 5.29 18.46
C PRO A 124 -10.09 4.12 17.50
N LEU A 125 -10.74 3.01 17.89
CA LEU A 125 -10.95 1.86 17.01
C LEU A 125 -11.78 2.25 15.79
N ARG A 126 -12.87 3.01 15.98
CA ARG A 126 -13.69 3.52 14.88
C ARG A 126 -12.91 4.50 13.99
N MET A 127 -12.15 5.41 14.58
CA MET A 127 -11.31 6.37 13.84
C MET A 127 -10.28 5.63 12.97
N TRP A 128 -9.54 4.68 13.54
CA TRP A 128 -8.57 3.86 12.81
C TRP A 128 -9.23 3.08 11.69
N THR A 129 -10.38 2.47 11.96
CA THR A 129 -11.07 1.66 10.98
C THR A 129 -11.58 2.50 9.80
N LEU A 130 -12.13 3.69 10.06
CA LEU A 130 -12.50 4.66 9.01
C LEU A 130 -11.28 5.12 8.21
N LEU A 131 -10.17 5.44 8.90
CA LEU A 131 -8.92 5.83 8.26
C LEU A 131 -8.39 4.73 7.32
N PHE A 132 -8.33 3.49 7.79
CA PHE A 132 -7.89 2.37 6.96
C PHE A 132 -8.86 2.06 5.83
N ALA A 133 -10.17 2.22 6.02
CA ALA A 133 -11.14 2.07 4.94
C ALA A 133 -10.91 3.10 3.83
N MET A 134 -10.70 4.37 4.20
CA MET A 134 -10.37 5.45 3.24
C MET A 134 -9.04 5.18 2.54
N LEU A 135 -7.98 4.88 3.29
CA LEU A 135 -6.65 4.60 2.73
C LEU A 135 -6.67 3.38 1.80
N SER A 136 -7.38 2.32 2.17
CA SER A 136 -7.52 1.11 1.35
C SER A 136 -8.29 1.40 0.06
N SER A 137 -9.35 2.20 0.14
CA SER A 137 -10.12 2.62 -1.04
C SER A 137 -9.26 3.44 -1.99
N PHE A 138 -8.52 4.44 -1.49
CA PHE A 138 -7.57 5.21 -2.30
C PHE A 138 -6.47 4.34 -2.89
N PHE A 139 -5.96 3.38 -2.12
CA PHE A 139 -4.92 2.46 -2.57
C PHE A 139 -5.41 1.57 -3.72
N VAL A 140 -6.63 1.01 -3.61
CA VAL A 140 -7.26 0.21 -4.68
C VAL A 140 -7.45 1.04 -5.93
N VAL A 141 -7.95 2.28 -5.81
CA VAL A 141 -8.10 3.19 -6.95
C VAL A 141 -6.74 3.52 -7.59
N ALA A 142 -5.71 3.81 -6.80
CA ALA A 142 -4.37 4.09 -7.31
C ALA A 142 -3.77 2.88 -8.05
N VAL A 143 -3.96 1.67 -7.53
CA VAL A 143 -3.55 0.42 -8.18
C VAL A 143 -4.31 0.22 -9.49
N ALA A 144 -5.64 0.42 -9.49
CA ALA A 144 -6.45 0.27 -10.70
C ALA A 144 -6.04 1.25 -11.80
N ILE A 145 -5.82 2.53 -11.47
CA ILE A 145 -5.32 3.54 -12.40
C ILE A 145 -3.96 3.14 -12.95
N HIS A 146 -3.03 2.70 -12.10
CA HIS A 146 -1.71 2.28 -12.53
C HIS A 146 -1.75 1.09 -13.48
N ASP A 147 -2.46 0.03 -13.09
CA ASP A 147 -2.53 -1.20 -13.87
C ASP A 147 -3.20 -0.94 -15.21
N HIS A 148 -4.26 -0.12 -15.25
CA HIS A 148 -4.92 0.28 -16.50
C HIS A 148 -3.99 1.10 -17.40
N ALA A 149 -3.25 2.07 -16.84
CA ALA A 149 -2.24 2.84 -17.56
C ALA A 149 -1.11 1.98 -18.11
N LEU A 150 -0.73 0.90 -17.40
CA LEU A 150 0.31 -0.03 -17.82
C LEU A 150 -0.13 -0.89 -19.02
N ILE A 151 -1.40 -1.30 -19.01
CA ILE A 151 -2.03 -2.11 -20.07
C ILE A 151 -2.20 -1.29 -21.34
N MET A 152 -2.62 -0.02 -21.23
CA MET A 152 -2.82 0.85 -22.38
C MET A 152 -1.48 1.27 -23.02
N ALA A 153 -1.20 0.77 -24.23
CA ALA A 153 0.02 1.07 -24.98
C ALA A 153 0.29 2.59 -25.13
N ARG A 154 -0.76 3.40 -25.31
CA ARG A 154 -0.66 4.86 -25.42
C ARG A 154 -0.28 5.56 -24.11
N CYS A 155 -0.65 5.00 -22.96
CA CYS A 155 -0.44 5.62 -21.64
C CYS A 155 0.88 5.18 -20.99
N ARG A 156 1.33 3.97 -21.33
CA ARG A 156 2.55 3.35 -20.82
C ARG A 156 3.81 4.25 -20.84
N PRO A 157 4.17 4.94 -21.93
CA PRO A 157 5.38 5.76 -21.98
C PRO A 157 5.28 7.05 -21.16
N SER A 158 4.08 7.41 -20.70
CA SER A 158 3.84 8.59 -19.86
C SER A 158 3.99 8.28 -18.36
N ILE A 159 4.16 7.02 -17.96
CA ILE A 159 4.35 6.66 -16.55
C ILE A 159 5.75 7.10 -16.11
N LEU A 160 5.82 8.01 -15.13
CA LEU A 160 7.10 8.59 -14.71
C LEU A 160 7.91 7.63 -13.82
N SER A 161 9.21 7.54 -14.12
CA SER A 161 10.23 7.03 -13.20
C SER A 161 10.74 8.13 -12.27
N LEU A 162 11.43 7.81 -11.17
CA LEU A 162 12.02 8.83 -10.28
C LEU A 162 12.98 9.77 -11.01
N ARG A 163 13.76 9.25 -11.96
CA ARG A 163 14.70 10.05 -12.77
C ARG A 163 13.99 10.92 -13.79
N ALA A 164 12.89 10.42 -14.38
CA ALA A 164 12.05 11.23 -15.26
C ALA A 164 11.36 12.34 -14.47
N LEU A 165 10.81 12.03 -13.30
CA LEU A 165 10.20 13.00 -12.40
C LEU A 165 11.16 14.12 -12.00
N GLN A 166 12.41 13.80 -11.68
CA GLN A 166 13.42 14.81 -11.35
C GLN A 166 13.66 15.78 -12.52
N ARG A 167 13.61 15.30 -13.76
CA ARG A 167 13.86 16.10 -14.96
C ARG A 167 12.63 16.90 -15.40
N GLU A 168 11.47 16.27 -15.40
CA GLU A 168 10.22 16.84 -15.92
C GLU A 168 9.49 17.70 -14.88
N ARG A 169 9.68 17.42 -13.58
CA ARG A 169 9.03 18.13 -12.47
C ARG A 169 10.08 18.59 -11.43
N PRO A 170 11.05 19.45 -11.82
CA PRO A 170 12.14 19.86 -10.95
C PRO A 170 11.67 20.64 -9.71
N LEU A 171 10.58 21.38 -9.82
CA LEU A 171 9.96 22.09 -8.68
C LEU A 171 9.45 21.11 -7.63
N TRP A 172 8.72 20.07 -8.05
CA TRP A 172 8.23 19.02 -7.15
C TRP A 172 9.41 18.31 -6.45
N TRP A 173 10.44 17.96 -7.23
CA TRP A 173 11.63 17.30 -6.71
C TRP A 173 12.42 18.20 -5.74
N GLY A 174 12.57 19.48 -6.07
CA GLY A 174 13.21 20.48 -5.22
C GLY A 174 12.50 20.65 -3.89
N CYS A 175 11.16 20.74 -3.90
CA CYS A 175 10.35 20.77 -2.68
C CYS A 175 10.53 19.48 -1.87
N ALA A 176 10.43 18.30 -2.49
CA ALA A 176 10.59 17.03 -1.79
C ALA A 176 12.00 16.86 -1.20
N ALA A 177 13.05 17.25 -1.92
CA ALA A 177 14.44 17.14 -1.47
C ALA A 177 14.79 18.17 -0.38
N GLY A 178 14.33 19.41 -0.53
CA GLY A 178 14.61 20.50 0.41
C GLY A 178 14.03 20.23 1.79
N VAL A 179 12.83 19.67 1.87
CA VAL A 179 12.15 19.41 3.15
C VAL A 179 12.71 18.17 3.88
N GLN A 180 13.45 17.27 3.21
CA GLN A 180 13.93 16.03 3.84
C GLN A 180 15.22 16.16 4.69
N LEU A 181 15.87 17.34 4.68
CA LEU A 181 17.09 17.66 5.46
C LEU A 181 18.14 16.53 5.44
N THR A 182 18.32 15.85 4.29
CA THR A 182 19.25 14.71 4.14
C THR A 182 20.71 15.13 4.31
N GLY A 183 21.10 16.25 3.69
CA GLY A 183 22.48 16.75 3.68
C GLY A 183 23.02 17.06 5.07
N PRO A 184 22.35 17.92 5.87
CA PRO A 184 22.82 18.28 7.21
C PRO A 184 23.02 17.06 8.13
N MET A 185 22.12 16.08 8.07
CA MET A 185 22.23 14.86 8.88
C MET A 185 23.35 13.92 8.44
N ALA A 186 23.70 13.89 7.14
CA ALA A 186 24.85 13.15 6.66
C ALA A 186 26.16 13.76 7.19
N VAL A 187 26.31 15.09 7.12
CA VAL A 187 27.47 15.81 7.67
C VAL A 187 27.57 15.62 9.18
N LEU A 188 26.44 15.65 9.90
CA LEU A 188 26.42 15.42 11.34
C LEU A 188 26.84 13.98 11.70
N ARG A 189 26.41 12.99 10.91
CA ARG A 189 26.80 11.58 11.10
C ARG A 189 28.32 11.40 11.00
N GLU A 190 28.94 12.06 10.03
CA GLU A 190 30.38 11.99 9.79
C GLU A 190 31.19 12.69 10.89
N ARG A 191 30.72 13.86 11.38
CA ARG A 191 31.47 14.65 12.38
C ARG A 191 31.19 14.26 13.83
N HIS A 192 29.94 13.92 14.16
CA HIS A 192 29.49 13.74 15.54
C HIS A 192 28.50 12.58 15.69
N CYS A 193 28.99 11.34 15.54
CA CYS A 193 28.17 10.12 15.59
C CYS A 193 27.29 9.99 16.85
N ARG A 194 27.77 10.46 18.03
CA ARG A 194 26.97 10.43 19.28
C ARG A 194 25.75 11.36 19.23
N ILE A 195 25.96 12.61 18.81
CA ILE A 195 24.87 13.61 18.67
C ILE A 195 23.90 13.13 17.59
N TRP A 196 24.42 12.60 16.48
CA TRP A 196 23.61 11.99 15.43
C TRP A 196 22.72 10.86 15.97
N GLY A 197 23.26 9.97 16.81
CA GLY A 197 22.48 8.90 17.44
C GLY A 197 21.32 9.39 18.30
N VAL A 198 21.54 10.46 19.09
CA VAL A 198 20.49 11.08 19.93
C VAL A 198 19.43 11.79 19.07
N LEU A 199 19.84 12.45 17.97
CA LEU A 199 18.91 13.16 17.08
C LEU A 199 18.19 12.25 16.08
N LEU A 200 18.68 11.04 15.86
CA LEU A 200 18.11 10.07 14.92
C LEU A 200 16.60 9.83 15.11
N PRO A 201 16.06 9.55 16.34
CA PRO A 201 14.63 9.35 16.53
C PRO A 201 13.80 10.61 16.22
N PHE A 202 14.26 11.79 16.66
CA PHE A 202 13.59 13.06 16.35
C PHE A 202 13.57 13.35 14.86
N TRP A 203 14.67 13.05 14.17
CA TRP A 203 14.75 13.19 12.72
C TRP A 203 13.83 12.20 11.98
N TRP A 204 13.69 10.97 12.47
CA TRP A 204 12.71 10.02 11.94
C TRP A 204 11.27 10.52 12.11
N VAL A 205 10.91 11.02 13.29
CA VAL A 205 9.59 11.61 13.54
C VAL A 205 9.35 12.80 12.61
N TYR A 206 10.34 13.69 12.48
CA TYR A 206 10.27 14.81 11.55
C TYR A 206 10.03 14.34 10.10
N ARG A 207 10.75 13.32 9.63
CA ARG A 207 10.56 12.76 8.29
C ARG A 207 9.19 12.15 8.07
N VAL A 208 8.66 11.44 9.07
CA VAL A 208 7.30 10.89 9.02
C VAL A 208 6.28 12.02 8.94
N LEU A 209 6.42 13.07 9.76
CA LEU A 209 5.53 14.23 9.72
C LEU A 209 5.61 14.98 8.38
N VAL A 210 6.82 15.26 7.88
CA VAL A 210 7.03 15.86 6.56
C VAL A 210 6.39 15.01 5.47
N PHE A 211 6.54 13.69 5.54
CA PHE A 211 5.95 12.78 4.57
C PHE A 211 4.42 12.86 4.58
N VAL A 212 3.80 12.77 5.76
CA VAL A 212 2.34 12.77 5.93
C VAL A 212 1.72 14.14 5.60
N LEU A 213 2.35 15.23 6.04
CA LEU A 213 1.79 16.59 5.96
C LEU A 213 2.15 17.32 4.66
N VAL A 214 3.26 16.97 4.01
CA VAL A 214 3.77 17.71 2.84
C VAL A 214 3.91 16.80 1.62
N VAL A 215 4.72 15.74 1.69
CA VAL A 215 5.05 14.93 0.50
C VAL A 215 3.82 14.19 -0.03
N TYR A 216 3.05 13.54 0.84
CA TYR A 216 1.88 12.77 0.43
C TYR A 216 0.78 13.67 -0.16
N PRO A 217 0.36 14.78 0.47
CA PRO A 217 -0.63 15.70 -0.12
C PRO A 217 -0.20 16.29 -1.46
N ILE A 218 1.06 16.72 -1.61
CA ILE A 218 1.56 17.24 -2.88
C ILE A 218 1.53 16.14 -3.95
N THR A 219 1.93 14.91 -3.61
CA THR A 219 1.84 13.75 -4.52
C THR A 219 0.40 13.46 -4.93
N PHE A 220 -0.52 13.49 -3.95
CA PHE A 220 -1.95 13.25 -4.16
C PHE A 220 -2.57 14.28 -5.10
N LEU A 221 -2.30 15.58 -4.88
CA LEU A 221 -2.75 16.67 -5.76
C LEU A 221 -2.16 16.54 -7.17
N SER A 222 -0.87 16.18 -7.27
CA SER A 222 -0.20 15.97 -8.56
C SER A 222 -0.79 14.76 -9.31
N ALA A 223 -1.13 13.69 -8.58
CA ALA A 223 -1.80 12.53 -9.15
C ALA A 223 -3.24 12.82 -9.58
N HIS A 224 -3.94 13.74 -8.91
CA HIS A 224 -5.24 14.21 -9.39
C HIS A 224 -5.14 14.99 -10.71
N ALA A 225 -4.11 15.82 -10.86
CA ALA A 225 -3.89 16.58 -12.09
C ALA A 225 -3.36 15.72 -13.25
N SER A 226 -2.55 14.70 -12.95
CA SER A 226 -1.89 13.85 -13.95
C SER A 226 -1.85 12.39 -13.46
N PRO A 227 -3.00 11.69 -13.49
CA PRO A 227 -3.16 10.38 -12.85
C PRO A 227 -2.27 9.29 -13.45
N VAL A 228 -2.06 9.32 -14.77
CA VAL A 228 -1.21 8.36 -15.47
C VAL A 228 0.26 8.56 -15.09
N GLU A 229 0.75 9.80 -15.18
CA GLU A 229 2.14 10.17 -14.91
C GLU A 229 2.57 9.79 -13.49
N PHE A 230 1.74 10.10 -12.50
CA PHE A 230 2.03 9.86 -11.08
C PHE A 230 1.51 8.54 -10.55
N SER A 231 0.83 7.72 -11.36
CA SER A 231 0.19 6.47 -10.92
C SER A 231 1.12 5.58 -10.07
N ARG A 232 2.36 5.35 -10.53
CA ARG A 232 3.36 4.53 -9.84
C ARG A 232 3.84 5.15 -8.52
N ILE A 233 4.05 6.46 -8.53
CA ILE A 233 4.48 7.22 -7.34
C ILE A 233 3.37 7.19 -6.30
N MET A 234 2.12 7.36 -6.74
CA MET A 234 0.93 7.33 -5.89
C MET A 234 0.73 5.96 -5.22
N VAL A 235 0.91 4.86 -5.95
CA VAL A 235 0.90 3.50 -5.35
C VAL A 235 2.00 3.37 -4.30
N PHE A 236 3.22 3.83 -4.60
CA PHE A 236 4.35 3.78 -3.67
C PHE A 236 4.10 4.60 -2.40
N THR A 237 3.72 5.87 -2.53
CA THR A 237 3.50 6.76 -1.39
C THR A 237 2.29 6.33 -0.56
N THR A 238 1.20 5.89 -1.18
CA THR A 238 0.04 5.38 -0.45
C THR A 238 0.39 4.11 0.33
N ALA A 239 1.15 3.18 -0.25
CA ALA A 239 1.62 2.00 0.47
C ALA A 239 2.54 2.37 1.66
N VAL A 240 3.43 3.36 1.51
CA VAL A 240 4.24 3.87 2.63
C VAL A 240 3.37 4.52 3.71
N LEU A 241 2.33 5.26 3.33
CA LEU A 241 1.39 5.86 4.28
C LEU A 241 0.63 4.78 5.06
N VAL A 242 0.11 3.75 4.39
CA VAL A 242 -0.55 2.61 5.03
C VAL A 242 0.40 1.89 5.98
N MET A 243 1.68 1.73 5.61
CA MET A 243 2.71 1.15 6.47
C MET A 243 2.91 1.97 7.76
N ILE A 244 3.03 3.30 7.64
CA ILE A 244 3.15 4.21 8.80
C ILE A 244 1.90 4.14 9.69
N CYS A 245 0.71 4.21 9.09
CA CYS A 245 -0.56 4.10 9.80
C CYS A 245 -0.71 2.75 10.51
N SER A 246 -0.26 1.65 9.89
CA SER A 246 -0.26 0.31 10.50
C SER A 246 0.65 0.22 11.73
N VAL A 247 1.86 0.80 11.67
CA VAL A 247 2.76 0.86 12.84
C VAL A 247 2.13 1.71 13.94
N ALA A 248 1.60 2.87 13.60
CA ALA A 248 0.94 3.76 14.56
C ALA A 248 -0.29 3.11 15.20
N PHE A 249 -1.10 2.39 14.43
CA PHE A 249 -2.24 1.61 14.90
C PHE A 249 -1.81 0.47 15.83
N THR A 250 -0.81 -0.31 15.42
CA THR A 250 -0.30 -1.42 16.25
C THR A 250 0.27 -0.88 17.57
N PHE A 251 0.98 0.24 17.52
CA PHE A 251 1.48 0.93 18.71
C PHE A 251 0.33 1.47 19.57
N SER A 252 -0.71 2.05 18.99
CA SER A 252 -1.85 2.56 19.76
C SER A 252 -2.59 1.42 20.46
N VAL A 253 -2.84 0.31 19.78
CA VAL A 253 -3.49 -0.88 20.34
C VAL A 253 -2.68 -1.49 21.49
N ILE A 254 -1.34 -1.52 21.38
CA ILE A 254 -0.48 -2.13 22.42
C ILE A 254 -0.28 -1.20 23.63
N PHE A 255 -0.02 0.10 23.39
CA PHE A 255 0.49 1.00 24.42
C PHE A 255 -0.50 2.06 24.89
N LEU A 256 -1.37 2.52 24.00
CA LEU A 256 -2.24 3.67 24.27
C LEU A 256 -3.67 3.24 24.63
N GLU A 257 -4.14 2.12 24.07
CA GLU A 257 -5.48 1.61 24.28
C GLU A 257 -5.53 0.67 25.49
N ARG A 258 -5.42 1.28 26.69
CA ARG A 258 -6.16 0.79 27.87
C ARG A 258 -7.56 1.40 27.92
N ASP A 259 -8.09 1.71 26.74
CA ASP A 259 -9.35 2.40 26.62
C ASP A 259 -10.47 1.45 27.04
N LEU A 260 -11.40 2.04 27.76
CA LEU A 260 -12.54 1.34 28.30
C LEU A 260 -13.73 1.67 27.42
N TYR A 261 -14.45 0.62 27.10
CA TYR A 261 -15.64 0.70 26.29
C TYR A 261 -16.84 0.49 27.19
N ALA A 262 -17.82 1.36 27.04
CA ALA A 262 -19.05 1.29 27.81
C ALA A 262 -20.13 0.56 27.03
N ILE A 263 -20.81 -0.33 27.74
CA ILE A 263 -22.07 -0.91 27.29
C ILE A 263 -23.18 -0.12 27.98
N PHE A 264 -24.09 0.47 27.22
CA PHE A 264 -25.21 1.23 27.73
C PHE A 264 -26.51 0.42 27.64
N TRP A 265 -27.41 0.61 28.59
CA TRP A 265 -28.77 0.05 28.52
C TRP A 265 -29.79 0.94 29.22
N ASN A 266 -31.05 0.80 28.80
CA ASN A 266 -32.18 1.49 29.40
C ASN A 266 -32.60 0.78 30.71
N ALA A 267 -32.45 1.44 31.85
CA ALA A 267 -32.86 0.91 33.15
C ALA A 267 -34.28 1.36 33.51
N ARG A 268 -35.26 0.96 32.69
CA ARG A 268 -36.68 1.34 32.83
C ARG A 268 -37.31 0.95 34.18
N GLN A 269 -36.70 -0.01 34.89
CA GLN A 269 -37.13 -0.45 36.21
C GLN A 269 -36.85 0.60 37.30
N LEU A 270 -35.81 1.43 37.14
CA LEU A 270 -35.41 2.44 38.11
C LEU A 270 -36.25 3.71 37.95
N SER A 271 -36.31 4.24 36.73
CA SER A 271 -37.22 5.33 36.36
C SER A 271 -37.30 5.45 34.83
N ARG A 272 -38.26 6.24 34.33
CA ARG A 272 -38.27 6.64 32.92
C ARG A 272 -37.05 7.54 32.67
N GLY A 273 -36.32 7.30 31.58
CA GLY A 273 -35.13 8.10 31.24
C GLY A 273 -33.85 7.77 32.01
N CYS A 274 -33.81 6.70 32.82
CA CYS A 274 -32.54 6.22 33.39
C CYS A 274 -31.77 5.37 32.38
N VAL A 275 -30.51 5.75 32.15
CA VAL A 275 -29.55 4.99 31.36
C VAL A 275 -28.40 4.57 32.28
N CYS A 276 -28.06 3.30 32.24
CA CYS A 276 -26.95 2.74 33.00
C CYS A 276 -25.87 2.22 32.05
N TYR A 277 -24.63 2.17 32.54
CA TYR A 277 -23.51 1.62 31.81
C TYR A 277 -22.46 0.95 32.70
N CYS A 278 -21.69 0.08 32.07
CA CYS A 278 -20.52 -0.57 32.63
C CYS A 278 -19.35 -0.44 31.66
N GLU A 279 -18.15 -0.22 32.20
CA GLU A 279 -16.91 -0.05 31.43
C GLU A 279 -16.09 -1.33 31.40
N TYR A 280 -15.76 -1.80 30.19
CA TYR A 280 -14.98 -3.01 29.98
C TYR A 280 -13.76 -2.74 29.08
N PRO A 281 -12.61 -3.38 29.36
CA PRO A 281 -11.50 -3.40 28.43
C PRO A 281 -11.81 -4.37 27.27
N LEU A 282 -11.09 -4.21 26.15
CA LEU A 282 -11.12 -5.19 25.07
C LEU A 282 -10.60 -6.56 25.56
N ALA A 283 -11.19 -7.63 25.03
CA ALA A 283 -10.71 -8.98 25.26
C ALA A 283 -9.30 -9.16 24.68
N ALA A 284 -8.43 -9.86 25.41
CA ALA A 284 -7.04 -10.09 25.00
C ALA A 284 -6.94 -10.79 23.63
N SER A 285 -7.89 -11.67 23.31
CA SER A 285 -8.00 -12.32 22.00
C SER A 285 -8.25 -11.32 20.86
N VAL A 286 -9.06 -10.30 21.10
CA VAL A 286 -9.35 -9.23 20.12
C VAL A 286 -8.13 -8.34 19.94
N VAL A 287 -7.49 -7.91 21.03
CA VAL A 287 -6.25 -7.14 20.98
C VAL A 287 -5.18 -7.88 20.17
N PHE A 288 -5.02 -9.19 20.42
CA PHE A 288 -4.08 -10.01 19.65
C PHE A 288 -4.43 -10.05 18.15
N ARG A 289 -5.72 -10.21 17.79
CA ARG A 289 -6.17 -10.18 16.40
C ARG A 289 -5.90 -8.83 15.74
N LEU A 290 -6.13 -7.72 16.45
CA LEU A 290 -5.87 -6.36 15.95
C LEU A 290 -4.37 -6.12 15.72
N VAL A 291 -3.52 -6.54 16.66
CA VAL A 291 -2.05 -6.48 16.50
C VAL A 291 -1.59 -7.32 15.31
N PHE A 292 -2.09 -8.55 15.20
CA PHE A 292 -1.78 -9.43 14.07
C PHE A 292 -2.22 -8.80 12.73
N LEU A 293 -3.43 -8.23 12.68
CA LEU A 293 -3.92 -7.51 11.51
C LEU A 293 -2.97 -6.36 11.15
N GLY A 294 -2.59 -5.52 12.13
CA GLY A 294 -1.60 -4.46 11.95
C GLY A 294 -0.30 -4.97 11.29
N ILE A 295 0.29 -6.04 11.82
CA ILE A 295 1.51 -6.66 11.30
C ILE A 295 1.33 -7.16 9.85
N VAL A 296 0.23 -7.84 9.55
CA VAL A 296 -0.05 -8.35 8.19
C VAL A 296 -0.16 -7.19 7.18
N VAL A 297 -0.84 -6.10 7.57
CA VAL A 297 -0.95 -4.89 6.75
C VAL A 297 0.40 -4.26 6.49
N PHE A 298 1.23 -4.14 7.53
CA PHE A 298 2.58 -3.62 7.41
C PHE A 298 3.39 -4.42 6.39
N ILE A 299 3.40 -5.75 6.50
CA ILE A 299 4.14 -6.65 5.60
C ILE A 299 3.61 -6.53 4.16
N GLY A 300 2.29 -6.52 3.99
CA GLY A 300 1.63 -6.36 2.69
C GLY A 300 2.01 -5.04 2.00
N SER A 301 1.85 -3.93 2.72
CA SER A 301 2.22 -2.59 2.24
C SER A 301 3.71 -2.49 1.94
N PHE A 302 4.58 -3.02 2.82
CA PHE A 302 6.02 -3.05 2.59
C PHE A 302 6.37 -3.81 1.30
N SER A 303 5.75 -4.96 1.06
CA SER A 303 5.96 -5.74 -0.18
C SER A 303 5.55 -4.95 -1.42
N ILE A 304 4.44 -4.20 -1.38
CA ILE A 304 3.99 -3.41 -2.53
C ILE A 304 4.88 -2.19 -2.73
N SER A 305 5.22 -1.47 -1.66
CA SER A 305 6.17 -0.35 -1.71
C SER A 305 7.50 -0.77 -2.32
N PHE A 306 8.05 -1.93 -1.96
CA PHE A 306 9.32 -2.40 -2.52
C PHE A 306 9.22 -2.70 -4.02
N ARG A 307 8.12 -3.32 -4.47
CA ARG A 307 7.86 -3.55 -5.90
C ARG A 307 7.71 -2.23 -6.65
N ALA A 308 6.94 -1.30 -6.10
CA ALA A 308 6.76 0.02 -6.68
C ALA A 308 8.08 0.79 -6.77
N LEU A 309 8.91 0.73 -5.73
CA LEU A 309 10.26 1.31 -5.72
C LEU A 309 11.16 0.71 -6.81
N LYS A 310 11.10 -0.61 -7.02
CA LYS A 310 11.86 -1.27 -8.09
C LYS A 310 11.47 -0.72 -9.46
N GLY A 311 10.17 -0.54 -9.73
CA GLY A 311 9.68 0.09 -10.96
C GLY A 311 10.03 1.58 -11.03
N LEU A 312 9.94 2.31 -9.92
CA LEU A 312 10.30 3.73 -9.89
C LEU A 312 11.78 3.99 -10.19
N ARG A 313 12.66 3.05 -9.82
CA ARG A 313 14.10 3.11 -10.10
C ARG A 313 14.46 2.77 -11.54
N ARG A 314 13.63 1.98 -12.25
CA ARG A 314 13.92 1.51 -13.61
C ARG A 314 12.68 1.64 -14.47
N ALA A 315 12.68 2.59 -15.42
CA ALA A 315 11.56 2.83 -16.35
C ALA A 315 11.10 1.54 -17.06
N ASN A 316 12.09 0.73 -17.46
CA ASN A 316 11.93 -0.55 -18.14
C ASN A 316 11.09 -1.61 -17.39
N TRP A 317 10.87 -1.44 -16.08
CA TRP A 317 10.11 -2.38 -15.25
C TRP A 317 8.81 -1.76 -14.77
N GLY A 318 7.71 -2.48 -15.00
CA GLY A 318 6.40 -2.21 -14.42
C GLY A 318 5.97 -3.39 -13.57
N ASN A 319 5.03 -3.13 -12.67
CA ASN A 319 4.36 -4.21 -11.97
C ASN A 319 2.86 -3.97 -12.07
N LEU A 320 2.11 -4.98 -12.48
CA LEU A 320 0.67 -5.03 -12.24
C LEU A 320 0.49 -5.29 -10.75
N PHE A 321 0.09 -4.28 -10.01
CA PHE A 321 0.00 -4.35 -8.55
C PHE A 321 -1.21 -5.15 -8.08
N SER A 322 -2.29 -5.23 -8.86
CA SER A 322 -3.47 -6.06 -8.55
C SER A 322 -3.13 -7.55 -8.46
N VAL A 323 -2.28 -8.05 -9.35
CA VAL A 323 -1.84 -9.45 -9.40
C VAL A 323 -0.41 -9.65 -8.89
N LEU A 324 0.22 -8.59 -8.39
CA LEU A 324 1.60 -8.59 -7.87
C LEU A 324 2.61 -9.21 -8.86
N TYR A 325 2.40 -8.94 -10.14
CA TYR A 325 3.13 -9.51 -11.27
C TYR A 325 4.03 -8.45 -11.89
N SER A 326 5.29 -8.79 -12.16
CA SER A 326 6.26 -7.87 -12.77
C SER A 326 6.25 -8.03 -14.29
N VAL A 327 5.95 -6.96 -15.01
CA VAL A 327 5.92 -6.91 -16.47
C VAL A 327 7.12 -6.10 -16.97
N PRO A 328 7.96 -6.60 -17.89
CA PRO A 328 8.91 -5.76 -18.59
C PRO A 328 8.13 -4.81 -19.51
N VAL A 329 8.19 -3.50 -19.25
CA VAL A 329 7.30 -2.50 -19.85
C VAL A 329 7.80 -2.03 -21.19
N GLU A 330 9.12 -1.88 -21.33
CA GLU A 330 9.71 -1.22 -22.49
C GLU A 330 10.68 -2.10 -23.27
N VAL A 331 11.12 -3.25 -22.72
CA VAL A 331 12.36 -3.85 -23.24
C VAL A 331 12.13 -4.71 -24.47
N PHE A 332 11.00 -5.40 -24.62
CA PHE A 332 10.80 -6.28 -25.77
C PHE A 332 9.31 -6.54 -26.03
N PRO A 333 8.75 -6.16 -27.20
CA PRO A 333 7.56 -6.84 -27.69
C PRO A 333 7.90 -8.32 -27.83
N VAL A 334 7.20 -9.16 -27.08
CA VAL A 334 7.32 -10.61 -27.25
C VAL A 334 6.63 -10.96 -28.55
N CYS A 335 7.39 -11.07 -29.64
CA CYS A 335 6.92 -11.63 -30.88
C CYS A 335 6.82 -13.15 -30.70
N TRP A 336 5.59 -13.64 -30.59
CA TRP A 336 5.34 -15.06 -30.43
C TRP A 336 4.66 -15.60 -31.68
N GLN A 337 5.42 -16.38 -32.44
CA GLN A 337 4.97 -17.07 -33.65
C GLN A 337 5.16 -18.57 -33.46
N LYS A 338 4.28 -19.37 -34.06
CA LYS A 338 4.46 -20.81 -34.09
C LYS A 338 5.78 -21.15 -34.81
N PRO A 339 6.51 -22.18 -34.35
CA PRO A 339 7.66 -22.68 -35.10
C PRO A 339 7.24 -23.03 -36.53
N ARG A 340 8.14 -22.84 -37.50
CA ARG A 340 7.87 -23.21 -38.91
C ARG A 340 7.48 -24.69 -39.05
N GLU A 341 8.07 -25.55 -38.21
CA GLU A 341 7.79 -26.98 -38.13
C GLU A 341 6.35 -27.30 -37.68
N ALA A 342 5.70 -26.37 -36.97
CA ALA A 342 4.31 -26.46 -36.51
C ALA A 342 3.34 -25.66 -37.40
N GLY A 343 3.72 -25.38 -38.65
CA GLY A 343 2.91 -24.65 -39.63
C GLY A 343 3.17 -23.15 -39.72
N GLY A 344 4.00 -22.58 -38.83
CA GLY A 344 4.28 -21.14 -38.80
C GLY A 344 3.05 -20.26 -38.53
N GLY A 345 3.26 -18.95 -38.41
CA GLY A 345 2.17 -17.98 -38.24
C GLY A 345 1.87 -17.59 -36.78
N PRO A 346 0.78 -16.84 -36.54
CA PRO A 346 0.42 -16.35 -35.21
C PRO A 346 0.05 -17.50 -34.26
N ILE A 347 0.18 -17.27 -32.97
CA ILE A 347 -0.27 -18.22 -31.94
C ILE A 347 -1.78 -18.49 -32.08
N THR A 348 -2.22 -19.62 -31.53
CA THR A 348 -3.63 -20.05 -31.60
C THR A 348 -4.54 -18.96 -31.02
N PHE A 349 -5.67 -18.69 -31.68
CA PHE A 349 -6.63 -17.61 -31.38
C PHE A 349 -6.20 -16.17 -31.69
N ARG A 350 -5.06 -15.95 -32.36
CA ARG A 350 -4.61 -14.61 -32.77
C ARG A 350 -4.57 -14.44 -34.28
N LYS A 351 -4.81 -13.22 -34.76
CA LYS A 351 -4.63 -12.86 -36.18
C LYS A 351 -3.19 -12.43 -36.44
N ALA A 352 -2.74 -12.56 -37.69
CA ALA A 352 -1.43 -12.05 -38.09
C ALA A 352 -1.38 -10.52 -37.93
N GLY A 353 -0.32 -10.02 -37.31
CA GLY A 353 -0.15 -8.59 -37.00
C GLY A 353 -0.81 -8.12 -35.71
N GLU A 354 -1.52 -8.99 -34.99
CA GLU A 354 -2.10 -8.66 -33.69
C GLU A 354 -1.02 -8.69 -32.60
N GLU A 355 -0.92 -7.62 -31.80
CA GLU A 355 0.07 -7.54 -30.73
C GLU A 355 -0.19 -8.58 -29.64
N VAL A 356 0.79 -9.46 -29.40
CA VAL A 356 0.71 -10.49 -28.35
C VAL A 356 0.62 -9.84 -26.96
N GLN A 357 1.26 -8.69 -26.77
CA GLN A 357 1.27 -7.90 -25.52
C GLN A 357 0.03 -7.01 -25.31
N GLY A 358 -0.92 -6.98 -26.25
CA GLY A 358 -2.14 -6.17 -26.14
C GLY A 358 -3.13 -6.69 -25.08
N GLU A 359 -2.90 -7.89 -24.53
CA GLU A 359 -3.78 -8.47 -23.50
C GLU A 359 -3.33 -8.09 -22.07
N PRO A 360 -4.28 -7.68 -21.20
CA PRO A 360 -4.04 -7.32 -19.80
C PRO A 360 -3.33 -8.37 -18.94
N ALA A 361 -3.29 -9.62 -19.41
CA ALA A 361 -2.71 -10.77 -18.73
C ALA A 361 -1.46 -11.30 -19.45
N PHE A 362 -0.68 -10.42 -20.09
CA PHE A 362 0.57 -10.81 -20.71
C PHE A 362 1.64 -11.17 -19.68
N ASP A 363 1.53 -12.37 -19.14
CA ASP A 363 2.66 -13.15 -18.66
C ASP A 363 3.13 -14.00 -19.85
N PRO A 364 4.25 -13.65 -20.52
CA PRO A 364 4.77 -14.48 -21.60
C PRO A 364 5.03 -15.93 -21.17
N PHE A 365 5.11 -16.21 -19.86
CA PHE A 365 5.21 -17.55 -19.29
C PHE A 365 3.85 -18.21 -19.00
N CYS A 366 2.80 -17.47 -18.63
CA CYS A 366 1.46 -18.05 -18.41
C CYS A 366 0.77 -18.36 -19.76
N LEU A 367 0.97 -17.51 -20.77
CA LEU A 367 0.58 -17.78 -22.15
C LEU A 367 1.37 -18.97 -22.73
N MET A 368 2.63 -19.17 -22.31
CA MET A 368 3.36 -20.42 -22.55
C MET A 368 2.64 -21.61 -21.91
N ASP A 369 2.33 -21.58 -20.63
CA ASP A 369 1.73 -22.74 -19.95
C ASP A 369 0.39 -23.20 -20.57
N GLU A 370 -0.36 -22.32 -21.24
CA GLU A 370 -1.65 -22.64 -21.88
C GLU A 370 -1.55 -23.18 -23.32
N GLN A 371 -0.43 -23.02 -24.02
CA GLN A 371 -0.27 -23.59 -25.35
C GLN A 371 0.23 -25.03 -25.24
N THR A 372 -0.48 -25.99 -25.85
CA THR A 372 -0.09 -27.41 -25.93
C THR A 372 1.32 -27.62 -26.49
N GLU A 373 1.85 -26.64 -27.21
CA GLU A 373 3.14 -26.68 -27.89
C GLU A 373 4.26 -25.90 -27.16
N SER A 374 3.97 -25.28 -26.01
CA SER A 374 4.89 -24.34 -25.34
C SER A 374 6.20 -24.93 -24.86
N GLY A 375 6.23 -26.23 -24.55
CA GLY A 375 7.47 -26.93 -24.24
C GLY A 375 8.49 -26.94 -25.39
N ARG A 376 8.05 -26.64 -26.63
CA ARG A 376 8.88 -26.57 -27.84
C ARG A 376 9.03 -25.15 -28.40
N SER A 377 8.15 -24.24 -27.99
CA SER A 377 8.18 -22.84 -28.41
C SER A 377 9.28 -22.06 -27.69
N ARG A 378 10.15 -21.38 -28.44
CA ARG A 378 11.09 -20.40 -27.87
C ARG A 378 10.48 -19.00 -27.93
N VAL A 379 10.42 -18.32 -26.79
CA VAL A 379 10.15 -16.87 -26.76
C VAL A 379 11.33 -16.15 -27.39
N HIS A 380 11.06 -15.46 -28.50
CA HIS A 380 12.02 -14.57 -29.13
C HIS A 380 11.69 -13.13 -28.74
N LEU A 381 12.51 -12.58 -27.85
CA LEU A 381 12.53 -11.15 -27.55
C LEU A 381 13.22 -10.46 -28.73
N ARG A 382 12.43 -9.86 -29.63
CA ARG A 382 12.98 -9.08 -30.74
C ARG A 382 12.85 -7.59 -30.40
N PRO A 383 13.91 -6.79 -30.56
CA PRO A 383 13.73 -5.34 -30.56
C PRO A 383 12.86 -4.99 -31.77
N GLU A 384 11.67 -4.41 -31.54
CA GLU A 384 10.97 -3.74 -32.64
C GLU A 384 11.78 -2.52 -33.08
N PRO A 385 11.75 -2.18 -34.38
CA PRO A 385 12.24 -0.89 -34.83
C PRO A 385 11.40 0.19 -34.14
N GLN A 386 12.00 0.82 -33.14
CA GLN A 386 11.39 1.90 -32.39
C GLN A 386 11.16 3.09 -33.32
N GLY A 387 9.98 3.70 -33.26
CA GLY A 387 9.76 5.00 -33.91
C GLY A 387 10.78 6.03 -33.43
N GLU A 388 11.16 6.99 -34.26
CA GLU A 388 12.17 8.01 -33.93
C GLU A 388 11.88 8.71 -32.59
N GLU A 389 10.61 9.04 -32.32
CA GLU A 389 10.20 9.68 -31.07
C GLU A 389 10.49 8.80 -29.83
N GLN A 390 10.26 7.50 -29.93
CA GLN A 390 10.52 6.54 -28.86
C GLN A 390 12.03 6.31 -28.69
N ARG A 391 12.76 6.27 -29.81
CA ARG A 391 14.22 6.18 -29.85
C ARG A 391 14.88 7.41 -29.25
N GLU A 392 14.40 8.61 -29.54
CA GLU A 392 14.85 9.85 -28.92
C GLU A 392 14.55 9.87 -27.42
N ARG A 393 13.34 9.48 -27.01
CA ARG A 393 12.95 9.41 -25.60
C ARG A 393 13.86 8.42 -24.86
N TRP A 394 14.22 7.30 -25.50
CA TRP A 394 15.20 6.33 -24.99
C TRP A 394 16.62 6.89 -24.97
N HIS A 395 17.10 7.55 -26.03
CA HIS A 395 18.43 8.15 -26.06
C HIS A 395 18.60 9.24 -24.98
N ARG A 396 17.53 9.97 -24.65
CA ARG A 396 17.51 10.89 -23.48
C ARG A 396 17.55 10.15 -22.14
N VAL A 397 17.15 8.88 -22.09
CA VAL A 397 17.24 8.02 -20.89
C VAL A 397 18.59 7.29 -20.81
N VAL A 398 19.19 6.90 -21.94
CA VAL A 398 20.41 6.08 -22.10
C VAL A 398 21.71 6.75 -21.64
N GLN A 399 21.67 7.92 -21.01
CA GLN A 399 22.77 8.35 -20.11
C GLN A 399 22.76 7.57 -18.77
N GLU A 400 22.22 6.35 -18.74
CA GLU A 400 22.34 5.47 -17.58
C GLU A 400 23.70 4.75 -17.61
N PRO A 401 24.36 4.54 -16.45
CA PRO A 401 25.57 3.73 -16.39
C PRO A 401 25.27 2.34 -16.96
N GLU A 402 26.19 1.87 -17.80
CA GLU A 402 26.11 0.58 -18.48
C GLU A 402 25.80 -0.53 -17.46
N ILE A 403 24.73 -1.31 -17.67
CA ILE A 403 24.32 -2.32 -16.69
C ILE A 403 25.07 -3.61 -17.02
N GLY A 404 25.95 -4.04 -16.12
CA GLY A 404 26.66 -5.30 -16.24
C GLY A 404 25.75 -6.51 -16.05
N CYS A 405 26.30 -7.71 -16.21
CA CYS A 405 25.59 -8.95 -15.89
C CYS A 405 24.99 -8.88 -14.47
N CYS A 406 23.79 -9.43 -14.30
CA CYS A 406 23.03 -9.47 -13.04
C CYS A 406 22.43 -8.12 -12.56
N GLY A 407 22.44 -7.07 -13.39
CA GLY A 407 21.70 -5.84 -13.08
C GLY A 407 22.44 -4.89 -12.14
N ILE A 408 23.75 -5.06 -11.97
CA ILE A 408 24.62 -4.16 -11.23
C ILE A 408 25.14 -3.09 -12.21
N PRO A 409 24.99 -1.79 -11.91
CA PRO A 409 25.57 -0.75 -12.77
C PRO A 409 27.09 -0.93 -12.80
N LEU A 410 27.67 -1.03 -13.99
CA LEU A 410 29.11 -0.97 -14.16
C LEU A 410 29.56 0.43 -13.72
N PRO A 411 30.72 0.54 -13.05
CA PRO A 411 31.33 1.85 -12.84
C PRO A 411 31.44 2.52 -14.20
N VAL A 412 31.12 3.82 -14.26
CA VAL A 412 31.31 4.63 -15.47
C VAL A 412 32.81 4.62 -15.76
N SER A 413 33.29 3.61 -16.52
CA SER A 413 34.66 3.60 -16.98
C SER A 413 34.82 4.87 -17.79
N ARG A 414 35.81 5.69 -17.47
CA ARG A 414 36.18 6.89 -18.23
C ARG A 414 36.39 6.51 -19.70
N ARG A 415 35.32 6.49 -20.51
CA ARG A 415 35.37 6.27 -21.97
C ARG A 415 36.00 7.46 -22.73
N VAL A 416 36.72 8.34 -22.04
CA VAL A 416 37.34 9.53 -22.63
C VAL A 416 38.88 9.41 -22.66
N ALA A 417 39.47 8.35 -22.11
CA ALA A 417 40.92 8.15 -22.22
C ALA A 417 41.33 7.28 -23.42
N ASP A 418 40.63 6.17 -23.69
CA ASP A 418 41.18 5.15 -24.60
C ASP A 418 40.82 5.35 -26.09
N VAL A 419 39.93 6.27 -26.44
CA VAL A 419 39.62 6.57 -27.86
C VAL A 419 40.59 7.61 -28.43
N ALA A 420 41.27 8.40 -27.59
CA ALA A 420 42.30 9.34 -28.05
C ALA A 420 43.69 8.68 -28.21
N GLU A 421 43.88 7.48 -27.66
CA GLU A 421 45.18 6.78 -27.70
C GLU A 421 45.26 5.73 -28.82
N LEU A 422 44.13 5.32 -29.42
CA LEU A 422 44.12 4.42 -30.59
C LEU A 422 44.26 5.14 -31.95
N ASP A 423 44.01 6.44 -32.04
CA ASP A 423 44.21 7.23 -33.28
C ASP A 423 45.63 7.80 -33.42
N ALA A 424 46.54 7.49 -32.48
CA ALA A 424 47.93 7.96 -32.48
C ALA A 424 48.97 6.88 -32.85
N VAL A 425 48.56 5.64 -33.17
CA VAL A 425 49.50 4.62 -33.66
C VAL A 425 49.59 4.73 -35.18
N HIS A 426 50.66 5.42 -35.55
CA HIS A 426 51.20 5.67 -36.87
C HIS A 426 51.20 4.43 -37.79
N VAL A 427 50.89 4.75 -39.05
CA VAL A 427 51.24 4.08 -40.30
C VAL A 427 52.67 3.54 -40.26
N ASP A 428 52.85 2.26 -40.56
CA ASP A 428 54.07 1.76 -41.18
C ASP A 428 53.72 0.77 -42.31
N GLU A 429 54.46 0.94 -43.40
CA GLU A 429 54.24 0.44 -44.75
C GLU A 429 54.34 -1.10 -44.86
N CYS A 430 53.41 -1.72 -45.61
CA CYS A 430 53.61 -3.08 -46.12
C CYS A 430 54.36 -3.01 -47.45
N PRO A 431 55.51 -3.68 -47.62
CA PRO A 431 56.13 -3.85 -48.93
C PRO A 431 55.37 -4.91 -49.73
N MET A 432 55.17 -4.61 -51.01
CA MET A 432 54.79 -5.61 -52.01
C MET A 432 55.98 -6.51 -52.29
N GLU A 433 55.81 -7.82 -52.12
CA GLU A 433 56.76 -8.82 -52.60
C GLU A 433 56.05 -9.82 -53.51
N GLU A 434 56.58 -9.92 -54.74
CA GLU A 434 56.22 -10.86 -55.80
C GLU A 434 56.34 -12.31 -55.33
N VAL A 435 55.36 -13.15 -55.69
CA VAL A 435 55.60 -14.60 -55.81
C VAL A 435 54.97 -15.09 -57.11
N ALA A 436 55.86 -15.41 -58.05
CA ALA A 436 55.60 -16.16 -59.26
C ALA A 436 55.46 -17.67 -58.98
N GLU A 437 54.73 -18.35 -59.88
CA GLU A 437 54.82 -19.75 -60.32
C GLU A 437 55.33 -20.85 -59.37
N MET A 438 54.54 -21.93 -59.21
CA MET A 438 54.87 -23.20 -59.88
C MET A 438 53.80 -24.28 -59.65
N GLU A 439 53.53 -24.99 -60.75
CA GLU A 439 52.79 -26.25 -60.85
C GLU A 439 53.35 -27.36 -59.95
N LYS A 440 52.45 -28.12 -59.32
CA LYS A 440 52.34 -29.58 -59.52
C LYS A 440 51.04 -30.15 -58.95
#